data_AF-A0A0T6ZEG9-F1
#
_entry.id   AF-A0A0T6ZEG9-F1
#
_cell.length_a   1.000
_cell.length_b   1.000
_cell.length_c   1.000
_cell.angle_alpha   90.00
_cell.angle_beta   90.00
_cell.angle_gamma   90.00
#
_symmetry.space_group_name_H-M   'P 1'
#
loop_
_entity.id
_entity.type
_entity.pdbx_description
1 polymer ?
#
loop_
_entity_poly.entity_id
_entity_poly.type
_entity_poly.pdbx_seq_one_letter_code
_entity_poly.pdbx_strand_id
1 'polypeptide(L)'
;MRPLGALLALPILLLLGASAIAHEVRPAYLDIRETAHDTFAVLWKVPAQGRMRLALDAHLPKQCIERATPIRWFEGSAYLERWTVDCAGGLRNGTIVIDGLKATLTEALVRIEYENGGTEVGRLMPEAPTFTAAGTQPSLEVARTYFLLGVEHILLGFDHLIFVLALMLLIHDRWMLFKTITAFTVAHSITLAGASLGYFSLPQKPVEATIALSIAFVASELLKARPNEARLSETYPWVVA
;
A
#
# COMPACT_ATOMS: atom_id res chain seq x y z
N MET A 1 -32.01 -35.67 -4.42
CA MET A 1 -31.52 -35.59 -3.02
C MET A 1 -30.65 -34.33 -2.93
N ARG A 2 -31.16 -33.29 -2.25
CA ARG A 2 -30.53 -31.96 -2.17
C ARG A 2 -29.21 -32.06 -1.40
N PRO A 3 -28.09 -31.45 -1.84
CA PRO A 3 -26.82 -31.65 -1.19
C PRO A 3 -26.79 -30.86 0.12
N LEU A 4 -27.15 -31.53 1.23
CA LEU A 4 -27.06 -30.99 2.59
C LEU A 4 -25.64 -30.47 2.92
N GLY A 5 -24.61 -30.99 2.24
CA GLY A 5 -23.23 -30.54 2.39
C GLY A 5 -22.98 -29.08 1.98
N ALA A 6 -23.75 -28.53 1.04
CA ALA A 6 -23.59 -27.13 0.61
C ALA A 6 -24.10 -26.13 1.66
N LEU A 7 -25.08 -26.53 2.48
CA LEU A 7 -25.66 -25.70 3.55
C LEU A 7 -24.79 -25.67 4.81
N LEU A 8 -23.96 -26.69 5.03
CA LEU A 8 -22.99 -26.75 6.14
C LEU A 8 -21.64 -26.11 5.79
N ALA A 9 -21.27 -26.05 4.51
CA ALA A 9 -20.02 -25.42 4.07
C ALA A 9 -20.02 -23.90 4.26
N LEU A 10 -21.15 -23.22 4.06
CA LEU A 10 -21.28 -21.76 4.19
C LEU A 10 -21.03 -21.25 5.63
N PRO A 11 -21.64 -21.82 6.69
CA PRO A 11 -21.33 -21.39 8.06
C PRO A 11 -19.90 -21.74 8.46
N ILE A 12 -19.34 -22.86 7.99
CA ILE A 12 -17.94 -23.22 8.25
C ILE A 12 -16.97 -22.22 7.59
N LEU A 13 -17.23 -21.81 6.33
CA LEU A 13 -16.42 -20.81 5.63
C LEU A 13 -16.53 -19.42 6.28
N LEU A 14 -17.72 -19.04 6.79
CA LEU A 14 -17.94 -17.82 7.57
C LEU A 14 -17.21 -17.85 8.93
N LEU A 15 -17.14 -19.02 9.58
CA LEU A 15 -16.40 -19.23 10.83
C LEU A 15 -14.87 -19.24 10.63
N LEU A 16 -14.38 -19.71 9.48
CA LEU A 16 -12.96 -19.71 9.12
C LEU A 16 -12.46 -18.33 8.64
N GLY A 17 -13.31 -17.52 7.99
CA GLY A 17 -12.97 -16.17 7.54
C GLY A 17 -12.76 -15.16 8.66
N ALA A 18 -13.30 -15.41 9.86
CA ALA A 18 -13.17 -14.51 11.01
C ALA A 18 -11.74 -14.45 11.60
N SER A 19 -10.86 -15.37 11.21
CA SER A 19 -9.50 -15.51 11.76
C SER A 19 -8.39 -15.14 10.78
N ALA A 20 -8.72 -14.63 9.60
CA ALA A 20 -7.71 -14.17 8.64
C ALA A 20 -7.19 -12.79 9.06
N ILE A 21 -6.23 -12.78 9.98
CA ILE A 21 -5.35 -11.61 10.16
C ILE A 21 -4.39 -11.60 8.97
N ALA A 22 -4.78 -10.87 7.92
CA ALA A 22 -3.83 -10.46 6.90
C ALA A 22 -2.84 -9.50 7.58
N HIS A 23 -1.58 -9.94 7.73
CA HIS A 23 -0.50 -9.08 8.18
C HIS A 23 -0.19 -8.09 7.05
N GLU A 24 -0.87 -6.95 7.03
CA GLU A 24 -0.45 -5.82 6.20
C GLU A 24 0.77 -5.16 6.84
N VAL A 25 1.96 -5.50 6.33
CA VAL A 25 3.16 -4.71 6.62
C VAL A 25 3.10 -3.45 5.76
N ARG A 26 2.50 -2.40 6.32
CA ARG A 26 2.47 -1.09 5.68
C ARG A 26 3.78 -0.36 5.99
N PRO A 27 4.37 0.37 5.03
CA PRO A 27 5.48 1.25 5.32
C PRO A 27 5.08 2.29 6.37
N ALA A 28 6.04 2.73 7.18
CA ALA A 28 5.90 4.00 7.87
C ALA A 28 5.90 5.14 6.83
N TYR A 29 5.15 6.21 7.09
CA TYR A 29 4.94 7.27 6.11
C TYR A 29 5.12 8.64 6.76
N LEU A 30 6.11 9.39 6.26
CA LEU A 30 6.39 10.77 6.66
C LEU A 30 5.98 11.70 5.53
N ASP A 31 4.94 12.50 5.76
CA ASP A 31 4.50 13.55 4.84
C ASP A 31 4.89 14.90 5.42
N ILE A 32 5.64 15.68 4.66
CA ILE A 32 6.07 17.02 5.02
C ILE A 32 5.55 17.97 3.95
N ARG A 33 4.79 18.99 4.35
CA ARG A 33 4.25 19.98 3.43
C ARG A 33 4.64 21.37 3.86
N GLU A 34 5.26 22.12 2.97
CA GLU A 34 5.54 23.54 3.17
C GLU A 34 4.22 24.32 3.10
N THR A 35 3.80 24.91 4.22
CA THR A 35 2.54 25.65 4.32
C THR A 35 2.74 27.16 4.23
N ALA A 36 3.94 27.63 4.56
CA ALA A 36 4.43 28.98 4.36
C ALA A 36 5.95 28.92 4.26
N HIS A 37 6.59 30.03 3.86
CA HIS A 37 8.04 30.11 3.75
C HIS A 37 8.75 29.56 5.00
N ASP A 38 9.60 28.55 4.81
CA ASP A 38 10.36 27.85 5.86
C ASP A 38 9.52 27.19 6.97
N THR A 39 8.20 27.09 6.78
CA THR A 39 7.25 26.52 7.74
C THR A 39 6.62 25.27 7.16
N PHE A 40 6.76 24.14 7.88
CA PHE A 40 6.33 22.84 7.39
C PHE A 40 5.33 22.17 8.34
N ALA A 41 4.22 21.71 7.79
CA ALA A 41 3.32 20.78 8.45
C ALA A 41 3.83 19.36 8.25
N VAL A 42 4.00 18.63 9.34
CA VAL A 42 4.55 17.27 9.35
C VAL A 42 3.49 16.30 9.83
N LEU A 43 3.35 15.19 9.10
CA LEU A 43 2.52 14.05 9.46
C LEU A 43 3.39 12.80 9.46
N TRP A 44 3.52 12.17 10.62
CA TRP A 44 4.18 10.89 10.78
C TRP A 44 3.13 9.81 11.04
N LYS A 45 3.14 8.77 10.20
CA LYS A 45 2.24 7.64 10.29
C LYS A 45 3.06 6.37 10.47
N VAL A 46 2.81 5.67 11.57
CA VAL A 46 3.51 4.44 11.94
C VAL A 46 2.52 3.29 12.02
N PRO A 47 2.84 2.09 11.50
CA PRO A 47 2.03 0.91 11.72
C PRO A 47 1.79 0.63 13.21
N ALA A 48 0.55 0.33 13.55
CA ALA A 48 0.12 0.08 14.91
C ALA A 48 -0.89 -1.07 14.99
N GLN A 49 -0.87 -1.78 16.12
CA GLN A 49 -1.83 -2.82 16.44
C GLN A 49 -2.47 -2.50 17.79
N GLY A 50 -3.71 -2.01 17.75
CA GLY A 50 -4.42 -1.54 18.93
C GLY A 50 -3.75 -0.31 19.53
N ARG A 51 -3.13 -0.46 20.72
CA ARG A 51 -2.39 0.62 21.40
C ARG A 51 -0.87 0.50 21.30
N MET A 52 -0.37 -0.53 20.62
CA MET A 52 1.06 -0.72 20.39
C MET A 52 1.42 -0.17 19.01
N ARG A 53 2.54 0.54 18.91
CA ARG A 53 3.12 1.00 17.64
C ARG A 53 4.55 0.49 17.52
N LEU A 54 5.06 0.41 16.29
CA LEU A 54 6.49 0.25 16.10
C LEU A 54 7.23 1.45 16.71
N ALA A 55 8.37 1.18 17.35
CA ALA A 55 9.24 2.21 17.94
C ALA A 55 10.05 2.90 16.83
N LEU A 56 9.33 3.61 15.96
CA LEU A 56 9.87 4.38 14.84
C LEU A 56 9.58 5.86 15.09
N ASP A 57 10.62 6.67 15.11
CA ASP A 57 10.53 8.10 15.38
C ASP A 57 11.26 8.90 14.29
N ALA A 58 10.59 9.92 13.75
CA ALA A 58 11.11 10.73 12.68
C ALA A 58 11.90 11.92 13.23
N HIS A 59 13.20 11.97 12.94
CA HIS A 59 14.07 13.07 13.29
C HIS A 59 14.31 13.97 12.08
N LEU A 60 13.83 15.20 12.19
CA LEU A 60 14.03 16.25 11.21
C LEU A 60 15.43 16.88 11.36
N PRO A 61 15.91 17.61 10.35
CA PRO A 61 17.18 18.33 10.41
C PRO A 61 17.26 19.28 11.60
N LYS A 62 18.46 19.50 12.15
CA LYS A 62 18.67 20.30 13.39
C LYS A 62 18.21 21.76 13.27
N GLN A 63 18.12 22.30 12.06
CA GLN A 63 17.60 23.65 11.82
C GLN A 63 16.08 23.78 11.99
N CYS A 64 15.37 22.66 12.10
CA CYS A 64 13.93 22.62 12.27
C CYS A 64 13.56 22.70 13.76
N ILE A 65 12.78 23.72 14.12
CA ILE A 65 12.31 23.97 15.49
C ILE A 65 10.81 23.73 15.53
N GLU A 66 10.34 22.93 16.48
CA GLU A 66 8.91 22.66 16.68
C GLU A 66 8.21 23.91 17.23
N ARG A 67 7.12 24.36 16.57
CA ARG A 67 6.30 25.47 17.06
C ARG A 67 5.31 25.07 18.15
N ALA A 68 4.87 23.82 18.14
CA ALA A 68 3.82 23.32 19.02
C ALA A 68 4.03 21.84 19.35
N THR A 69 3.49 21.41 20.49
CA THR A 69 3.47 20.01 20.90
C THR A 69 2.74 19.15 19.86
N PRO A 70 3.31 18.01 19.44
CA PRO A 70 2.66 17.13 18.48
C PRO A 70 1.31 16.58 18.98
N ILE A 71 0.31 16.61 18.10
CA ILE A 71 -0.98 15.94 18.31
C ILE A 71 -0.81 14.49 17.89
N ARG A 72 -1.22 13.55 18.76
CA ARG A 72 -1.00 12.11 18.57
C ARG A 72 -2.30 11.34 18.76
N TRP A 73 -2.59 10.41 17.86
CA TRP A 73 -3.77 9.56 17.95
C TRP A 73 -3.55 8.20 17.27
N PHE A 74 -4.41 7.25 17.58
CA PHE A 74 -4.48 5.97 16.87
C PHE A 74 -5.71 5.99 15.96
N GLU A 75 -5.54 5.54 14.72
CA GLU A 75 -6.59 5.44 13.72
C GLU A 75 -6.50 4.08 13.02
N GLY A 76 -7.40 3.16 13.38
CA GLY A 76 -7.37 1.79 12.84
C GLY A 76 -6.07 1.05 13.16
N SER A 77 -5.30 0.74 12.13
CA SER A 77 -4.00 0.05 12.20
C SER A 77 -2.79 1.01 12.11
N ALA A 78 -3.01 2.30 12.40
CA ALA A 78 -1.95 3.31 12.34
C ALA A 78 -1.93 4.18 13.59
N TYR A 79 -0.73 4.49 14.04
CA TYR A 79 -0.43 5.60 14.93
C TYR A 79 -0.10 6.82 14.08
N LEU A 80 -0.71 7.95 14.39
CA LEU A 80 -0.46 9.21 13.69
C LEU A 80 0.02 10.27 14.67
N GLU A 81 0.99 11.04 14.19
CA GLU A 81 1.54 12.20 14.87
C GLU A 81 1.58 13.37 13.89
N ARG A 82 1.08 14.54 14.32
CA ARG A 82 1.04 15.75 13.51
C ARG A 82 1.56 16.95 14.29
N TRP A 83 2.46 17.70 13.68
CA TRP A 83 3.06 18.89 14.25
C TRP A 83 3.50 19.87 13.17
N THR A 84 3.93 21.06 13.59
CA THR A 84 4.45 22.09 12.70
C THR A 84 5.86 22.46 13.13
N VAL A 85 6.76 22.58 12.16
CA VAL A 85 8.14 23.00 12.36
C VAL A 85 8.49 24.24 11.54
N ASP A 86 9.36 25.07 12.07
CA ASP A 86 10.07 26.10 11.31
C ASP A 86 11.49 25.64 11.04
N CYS A 87 11.86 25.51 9.77
CA CYS A 87 13.20 25.12 9.36
C CYS A 87 13.90 26.32 8.73
N ALA A 88 14.80 26.97 9.46
CA ALA A 88 15.51 28.13 8.95
C ALA A 88 16.33 27.78 7.70
N GLY A 89 16.04 28.45 6.57
CA GLY A 89 16.68 28.16 5.27
C GLY A 89 16.11 26.91 4.57
N GLY A 90 14.96 26.43 5.01
CA GLY A 90 14.22 25.31 4.44
C GLY A 90 14.80 23.93 4.79
N LEU A 91 14.28 22.92 4.09
CA LEU A 91 14.69 21.52 4.26
C LEU A 91 15.85 21.09 3.36
N ARG A 92 16.25 21.90 2.38
CA ARG A 92 17.29 21.53 1.41
C ARG A 92 18.62 21.24 2.10
N ASN A 93 19.30 20.19 1.67
CA ASN A 93 20.49 19.60 2.31
C ASN A 93 20.28 19.14 3.76
N GLY A 94 19.06 19.22 4.28
CA GLY A 94 18.69 18.66 5.57
C GLY A 94 18.61 17.14 5.48
N THR A 95 19.16 16.46 6.48
CA THR A 95 19.06 15.01 6.60
C THR A 95 17.94 14.64 7.57
N ILE A 96 16.98 13.87 7.09
CA ILE A 96 15.90 13.25 7.84
C ILE A 96 16.35 11.84 8.20
N VAL A 97 16.16 11.44 9.46
CA VAL A 97 16.53 10.11 9.96
C VAL A 97 15.32 9.48 10.62
N ILE A 98 15.05 8.21 10.33
CA ILE A 98 14.02 7.44 11.04
C ILE A 98 14.74 6.54 12.04
N ASP A 99 14.67 6.89 13.32
CA ASP A 99 15.25 6.07 14.37
C ASP A 99 14.40 4.80 14.58
N GLY A 100 15.05 3.72 15.01
CA GLY A 100 14.44 2.40 15.16
C GLY A 100 14.23 1.61 13.85
N LEU A 101 14.34 2.24 12.66
CA LEU A 101 14.07 1.56 11.38
C LEU A 101 14.99 0.37 11.14
N LYS A 102 16.27 0.48 11.53
CA LYS A 102 17.28 -0.59 11.43
C LYS A 102 16.90 -1.88 12.18
N ALA A 103 16.04 -1.77 13.20
CA ALA A 103 15.62 -2.88 14.04
C ALA A 103 14.29 -3.51 13.55
N THR A 104 13.83 -3.13 12.36
CA THR A 104 12.56 -3.59 11.80
C THR A 104 12.74 -4.18 10.40
N LEU A 105 11.75 -4.95 9.96
CA LEU A 105 11.63 -5.41 8.56
C LEU A 105 10.76 -4.45 7.73
N THR A 106 10.33 -3.32 8.31
CA THR A 106 9.52 -2.34 7.60
C THR A 106 10.41 -1.29 6.96
N GLU A 107 9.86 -0.59 5.98
CA GLU A 107 10.48 0.54 5.34
C GLU A 107 9.72 1.83 5.70
N ALA A 108 10.35 2.97 5.42
CA ALA A 108 9.70 4.26 5.56
C ALA A 108 9.69 5.00 4.22
N LEU A 109 8.56 5.62 3.89
CA LEU A 109 8.43 6.50 2.74
C LEU A 109 8.36 7.94 3.23
N VAL A 110 9.25 8.79 2.72
CA VAL A 110 9.28 10.23 2.98
C VAL A 110 8.76 10.94 1.74
N ARG A 111 7.79 11.84 1.92
CA ARG A 111 7.29 12.74 0.88
C ARG A 111 7.42 14.17 1.38
N ILE A 112 8.03 15.02 0.58
CA ILE A 112 8.11 16.46 0.80
C ILE A 112 7.37 17.15 -0.33
N GLU A 113 6.45 18.05 0.02
CA GLU A 113 5.72 18.91 -0.90
C GLU A 113 6.08 20.35 -0.58
N TYR A 114 6.71 21.04 -1.53
CA TYR A 114 7.15 22.42 -1.40
C TYR A 114 6.05 23.40 -1.81
N GLU A 115 6.15 24.66 -1.39
CA GLU A 115 5.13 25.69 -1.69
C GLU A 115 4.91 25.90 -3.19
N ASN A 116 5.95 25.66 -4.00
CA ASN A 116 5.89 25.75 -5.47
C ASN A 116 5.16 24.56 -6.15
N GLY A 117 4.58 23.64 -5.37
CA GLY A 117 3.93 22.40 -5.85
C GLY A 117 4.92 21.30 -6.26
N GLY A 118 6.22 21.56 -6.13
CA GLY A 118 7.26 20.58 -6.37
C GLY A 118 7.23 19.50 -5.30
N THR A 119 7.40 18.24 -5.70
CA THR A 119 7.46 17.11 -4.78
C THR A 119 8.83 16.45 -4.79
N GLU A 120 9.17 15.85 -3.67
CA GLU A 120 10.36 15.04 -3.48
C GLU A 120 9.95 13.80 -2.69
N VAL A 121 10.35 12.62 -3.17
CA VAL A 121 9.98 11.34 -2.54
C VAL A 121 11.23 10.51 -2.32
N GLY A 122 11.37 10.01 -1.09
CA GLY A 122 12.48 9.16 -0.67
C GLY A 122 11.97 7.87 -0.03
N ARG A 123 12.58 6.75 -0.40
CA ARG A 123 12.37 5.45 0.25
C ARG A 123 13.55 5.16 1.17
N LEU A 124 13.27 4.88 2.44
CA LEU A 124 14.25 4.55 3.46
C LEU A 124 14.10 3.08 3.82
N MET A 125 15.19 2.34 3.66
CA MET A 125 15.29 0.93 4.03
C MET A 125 15.95 0.79 5.40
N PRO A 126 15.77 -0.35 6.11
CA PRO A 126 16.50 -0.63 7.36
C PRO A 126 18.03 -0.46 7.23
N GLU A 127 18.61 -0.75 6.06
CA GLU A 127 20.04 -0.62 5.79
C GLU A 127 20.48 0.85 5.59
N ALA A 128 19.56 1.71 5.16
CA ALA A 128 19.78 3.12 4.85
C ALA A 128 18.62 3.99 5.38
N PRO A 129 18.51 4.20 6.71
CA PRO A 129 17.37 4.87 7.35
C PRO A 129 17.48 6.40 7.32
N THR A 130 18.20 6.94 6.35
CA THR A 130 18.53 8.35 6.24
C THR A 130 18.15 8.86 4.86
N PHE A 131 17.55 10.04 4.80
CA PHE A 131 17.18 10.71 3.56
C PHE A 131 17.64 12.16 3.58
N THR A 132 18.38 12.59 2.57
CA THR A 132 18.82 13.98 2.43
C THR A 132 17.95 14.67 1.39
N ALA A 133 17.23 15.71 1.81
CA ALA A 133 16.35 16.46 0.91
C ALA A 133 17.19 17.29 -0.07
N ALA A 134 17.10 16.97 -1.35
CA ALA A 134 17.77 17.69 -2.43
C ALA A 134 16.93 18.86 -2.97
N GLY A 135 15.62 18.85 -2.71
CA GLY A 135 14.65 19.77 -3.29
C GLY A 135 13.75 19.09 -4.33
N THR A 136 12.94 19.89 -5.02
CA THR A 136 12.00 19.43 -6.05
C THR A 136 12.65 18.45 -7.03
N GLN A 137 12.13 17.23 -7.07
CA GLN A 137 12.60 16.18 -7.98
C GLN A 137 11.86 16.25 -9.32
N PRO A 138 12.48 15.79 -10.42
CA PRO A 138 11.77 15.56 -11.67
C PRO A 138 10.64 14.54 -11.46
N SER A 139 9.50 14.75 -12.13
CA SER A 139 8.35 13.83 -12.06
C SER A 139 8.70 12.38 -12.43
N LEU A 140 9.68 12.19 -13.31
CA LEU A 140 10.18 10.87 -13.71
C LEU A 140 10.88 10.13 -12.55
N GLU A 141 11.59 10.85 -11.69
CA GLU A 141 12.28 10.25 -10.54
C GLU A 141 11.28 9.83 -9.46
N VAL A 142 10.30 10.69 -9.17
CA VAL A 142 9.16 10.36 -8.31
C VAL A 142 8.40 9.14 -8.84
N ALA A 143 8.09 9.12 -10.14
CA ALA A 143 7.42 8.00 -10.79
C ALA A 143 8.24 6.71 -10.70
N ARG A 144 9.56 6.78 -10.88
CA ARG A 144 10.47 5.64 -10.75
C ARG A 144 10.48 5.07 -9.33
N THR A 145 10.52 5.93 -8.31
CA THR A 145 10.48 5.50 -6.90
C THR A 145 9.20 4.72 -6.62
N TYR A 146 8.03 5.28 -6.97
CA TYR A 146 6.76 4.58 -6.82
C TYR A 146 6.67 3.30 -7.66
N PHE A 147 7.18 3.31 -8.89
CA PHE A 147 7.19 2.13 -9.75
C PHE A 147 8.02 0.99 -9.14
N LEU A 148 9.22 1.29 -8.64
CA LEU A 148 10.07 0.30 -7.99
C LEU A 148 9.43 -0.27 -6.72
N LEU A 149 8.80 0.59 -5.90
CA LEU A 149 7.98 0.17 -4.76
C LEU A 149 6.87 -0.80 -5.18
N GLY A 150 6.16 -0.48 -6.28
CA GLY A 150 5.11 -1.35 -6.82
C GLY A 150 5.63 -2.70 -7.32
N VAL A 151 6.73 -2.71 -8.06
CA VAL A 151 7.35 -3.96 -8.56
C VAL A 151 7.78 -4.85 -7.40
N GLU A 152 8.42 -4.29 -6.37
CA GLU A 152 8.86 -5.04 -5.20
C GLU A 152 7.68 -5.55 -4.38
N HIS A 153 6.62 -4.75 -4.24
CA HIS A 153 5.38 -5.16 -3.59
C HIS A 153 4.72 -6.38 -4.28
N ILE A 154 4.69 -6.41 -5.61
CA ILE A 154 4.14 -7.55 -6.36
C ILE A 154 5.02 -8.80 -6.20
N LEU A 155 6.34 -8.64 -6.23
CA LEU A 155 7.28 -9.78 -6.14
C LEU A 155 7.34 -10.40 -4.74
N LEU A 156 7.20 -9.59 -3.69
CA LEU A 156 7.27 -10.03 -2.29
C LEU A 156 5.88 -10.30 -1.68
N GLY A 157 4.80 -9.83 -2.32
CA GLY A 157 3.44 -9.98 -1.82
C GLY A 157 2.87 -11.38 -2.04
N PHE A 158 2.66 -12.12 -0.95
CA PHE A 158 2.09 -13.48 -0.99
C PHE A 158 0.69 -13.51 -1.63
N ASP A 159 -0.13 -12.49 -1.37
CA ASP A 159 -1.49 -12.39 -1.93
C ASP A 159 -1.47 -12.32 -3.47
N HIS A 160 -0.53 -11.56 -4.05
CA HIS A 160 -0.36 -11.44 -5.49
C HIS A 160 0.14 -12.75 -6.11
N LEU A 161 1.10 -13.42 -5.46
CA LEU A 161 1.63 -14.70 -5.93
C LEU A 161 0.56 -15.81 -5.91
N ILE A 162 -0.26 -15.88 -4.85
CA ILE A 162 -1.40 -16.81 -4.79
C ILE A 162 -2.42 -16.47 -5.87
N PHE A 163 -2.73 -15.20 -6.09
CA PHE A 163 -3.68 -14.80 -7.12
C PHE A 163 -3.20 -15.22 -8.52
N VAL A 164 -1.95 -14.94 -8.87
CA VAL A 164 -1.36 -15.36 -10.15
C VAL A 164 -1.33 -16.88 -10.27
N LEU A 165 -0.98 -17.60 -9.20
CA LEU A 165 -1.02 -19.07 -9.17
C LEU A 165 -2.43 -19.61 -9.41
N ALA A 166 -3.45 -19.01 -8.77
CA ALA A 166 -4.85 -19.38 -8.98
C ALA A 166 -5.29 -19.14 -10.43
N LEU A 167 -4.88 -18.01 -11.05
CA LEU A 167 -5.13 -17.74 -12.46
C LEU A 167 -4.43 -18.74 -13.38
N MET A 168 -3.20 -19.15 -13.08
CA MET A 168 -2.47 -20.17 -13.85
C MET A 168 -3.14 -21.55 -13.80
N LEU A 169 -3.76 -21.90 -12.67
CA LEU A 169 -4.50 -23.15 -12.52
C LEU A 169 -5.89 -23.10 -13.19
N LEU A 170 -6.48 -21.91 -13.27
CA LEU A 170 -7.81 -21.71 -13.88
C LEU A 170 -7.72 -21.63 -15.41
N ILE A 171 -6.83 -20.78 -15.92
CA ILE A 171 -6.77 -20.43 -17.34
C ILE A 171 -5.74 -21.30 -18.04
N HIS A 172 -6.23 -22.30 -18.78
CA HIS A 172 -5.37 -23.24 -19.53
C HIS A 172 -4.77 -22.61 -20.79
N ASP A 173 -5.44 -21.59 -21.34
CA ASP A 173 -4.95 -20.85 -22.51
C ASP A 173 -3.93 -19.79 -22.10
N ARG A 174 -2.68 -19.96 -22.55
CA ARG A 174 -1.56 -19.07 -22.20
C ARG A 174 -1.76 -17.63 -22.68
N TRP A 175 -2.47 -17.43 -23.78
CA TRP A 175 -2.73 -16.10 -24.34
C TRP A 175 -3.82 -15.38 -23.57
N MET A 176 -4.84 -16.11 -23.14
CA MET A 176 -5.88 -15.58 -22.27
C MET A 176 -5.32 -15.22 -20.89
N LEU A 177 -4.45 -16.07 -20.33
CA LEU A 177 -3.76 -15.79 -19.07
C LEU A 177 -2.95 -14.49 -19.16
N PHE A 178 -2.17 -14.34 -20.24
CA PHE A 178 -1.37 -13.13 -20.46
C PHE A 178 -2.24 -11.87 -20.52
N LYS A 179 -3.37 -11.92 -21.23
CA LYS A 179 -4.32 -10.80 -21.31
C LYS A 179 -4.92 -10.45 -19.94
N THR A 180 -5.32 -11.45 -19.16
CA THR A 180 -5.93 -11.22 -17.84
C THR A 180 -4.94 -10.60 -16.87
N ILE A 181 -3.70 -11.13 -16.79
CA ILE A 181 -2.65 -10.56 -15.95
C ILE A 181 -2.35 -9.13 -16.37
N THR A 182 -2.20 -8.88 -17.68
CA THR A 182 -1.92 -7.54 -18.20
C THR A 182 -3.06 -6.57 -17.88
N ALA A 183 -4.31 -6.96 -18.07
CA ALA A 183 -5.47 -6.14 -17.77
C ALA A 183 -5.53 -5.77 -16.28
N PHE A 184 -5.28 -6.74 -15.39
CA PHE A 184 -5.22 -6.51 -13.95
C PHE A 184 -4.09 -5.53 -13.57
N THR A 185 -2.88 -5.73 -14.10
CA THR A 185 -1.75 -4.84 -13.86
C THR A 185 -2.02 -3.42 -14.36
N VAL A 186 -2.63 -3.27 -15.54
CA VAL A 186 -2.98 -1.96 -16.11
C VAL A 186 -4.05 -1.27 -15.27
N ALA A 187 -5.13 -1.97 -14.91
CA ALA A 187 -6.21 -1.41 -14.09
C ALA A 187 -5.66 -0.95 -12.72
N HIS A 188 -4.84 -1.78 -12.08
CA HIS A 188 -4.20 -1.45 -10.81
C HIS A 188 -3.23 -0.25 -10.93
N SER A 189 -2.47 -0.18 -12.03
CA SER A 189 -1.56 0.96 -12.27
C SER A 189 -2.33 2.26 -12.46
N ILE A 190 -3.46 2.23 -13.17
CA ILE A 190 -4.32 3.40 -13.40
C ILE A 190 -4.93 3.88 -12.07
N THR A 191 -5.43 2.97 -11.23
CA THR A 191 -6.02 3.34 -9.94
C THR A 191 -4.97 3.89 -8.98
N LEU A 192 -3.76 3.30 -8.94
CA LEU A 192 -2.65 3.81 -8.14
C LEU A 192 -2.21 5.20 -8.61
N ALA A 193 -2.06 5.42 -9.92
CA ALA A 193 -1.75 6.73 -10.48
C ALA A 193 -2.84 7.76 -10.17
N GLY A 194 -4.11 7.37 -10.28
CA GLY A 194 -5.24 8.23 -9.91
C GLY A 194 -5.23 8.60 -8.43
N ALA A 195 -4.90 7.66 -7.55
CA ALA A 195 -4.79 7.90 -6.12
C ALA A 195 -3.56 8.77 -5.75
N SER A 196 -2.41 8.53 -6.38
CA SER A 196 -1.17 9.28 -6.10
C SER A 196 -1.21 10.72 -6.60
N LEU A 197 -1.87 10.96 -7.74
CA LEU A 197 -2.10 12.29 -8.29
C LEU A 197 -3.26 13.04 -7.61
N GLY A 198 -3.95 12.40 -6.66
CA GLY A 198 -5.05 13.00 -5.90
C GLY A 198 -6.38 13.10 -6.66
N TYR A 199 -6.53 12.43 -7.80
CA TYR A 199 -7.80 12.40 -8.54
C TYR A 199 -8.90 11.63 -7.80
N PHE A 200 -8.54 10.57 -7.06
CA PHE A 200 -9.51 9.75 -6.33
C PHE A 200 -8.96 9.32 -4.97
N SER A 201 -9.78 9.46 -3.92
CA SER A 201 -9.53 8.91 -2.58
C SER A 201 -10.54 7.80 -2.31
N LEU A 202 -10.18 6.56 -2.65
CA LEU A 202 -11.02 5.40 -2.36
C LEU A 202 -10.68 4.83 -0.97
N PRO A 203 -11.67 4.55 -0.11
CA PRO A 203 -11.43 3.85 1.14
C PRO A 203 -10.86 2.46 0.83
N GLN A 204 -9.78 2.08 1.51
CA GLN A 204 -9.03 0.86 1.20
C GLN A 204 -9.84 -0.42 1.50
N LYS A 205 -10.63 -0.43 2.58
CA LYS A 205 -11.36 -1.63 3.03
C LYS A 205 -12.37 -2.17 1.99
N PRO A 206 -13.23 -1.35 1.36
CA PRO A 206 -14.07 -1.80 0.25
C PRO A 206 -13.27 -2.40 -0.91
N VAL A 207 -12.15 -1.80 -1.29
CA VAL A 207 -11.31 -2.26 -2.41
C VAL A 207 -10.75 -3.66 -2.11
N GLU A 208 -10.20 -3.85 -0.91
CA GLU A 208 -9.71 -5.15 -0.44
C GLU A 208 -10.83 -6.20 -0.40
N ALA A 209 -12.02 -5.83 0.08
CA ALA A 209 -13.16 -6.73 0.13
C ALA A 209 -13.59 -7.18 -1.29
N THR A 210 -13.56 -6.29 -2.28
CA THR A 210 -13.87 -6.63 -3.67
C THR A 210 -12.83 -7.59 -4.26
N ILE A 211 -11.54 -7.35 -4.02
CA ILE A 211 -10.45 -8.24 -4.46
C ILE A 211 -10.59 -9.62 -3.79
N ALA A 212 -10.84 -9.68 -2.48
CA ALA A 212 -11.05 -10.94 -1.78
C ALA A 212 -12.27 -11.70 -2.33
N LEU A 213 -13.36 -10.99 -2.65
CA LEU A 213 -14.56 -11.58 -3.24
C LEU A 213 -14.30 -12.13 -4.65
N SER A 214 -13.49 -11.45 -5.46
CA SER A 214 -13.15 -11.93 -6.80
C SER A 214 -12.30 -13.20 -6.75
N ILE A 215 -11.31 -13.25 -5.85
CA ILE A 215 -10.49 -14.45 -5.58
C ILE A 215 -11.38 -15.61 -5.09
N ALA A 216 -12.28 -15.34 -4.14
CA ALA A 216 -13.19 -16.36 -3.61
C ALA A 216 -14.15 -16.90 -4.69
N PHE A 217 -14.65 -16.02 -5.56
CA PHE A 217 -15.48 -16.42 -6.69
C PHE A 217 -14.71 -17.32 -7.66
N VAL A 218 -13.48 -16.93 -8.05
CA VAL A 218 -12.59 -17.73 -8.91
C VAL A 218 -12.31 -19.11 -8.29
N ALA A 219 -11.97 -19.15 -7.00
CA ALA A 219 -11.76 -20.41 -6.27
C ALA A 219 -13.02 -21.30 -6.26
N SER A 220 -14.20 -20.70 -6.15
CA SER A 220 -15.47 -21.45 -6.20
C SER A 220 -15.76 -22.06 -7.57
N GLU A 221 -15.37 -21.40 -8.66
CA GLU A 221 -15.48 -21.95 -10.01
C GLU A 221 -14.44 -23.03 -10.30
N LEU A 222 -13.24 -22.93 -9.72
CA LEU A 222 -12.25 -24.03 -9.75
C LEU A 222 -12.81 -25.31 -9.11
N LEU A 223 -13.45 -25.21 -7.95
CA LEU A 223 -14.01 -26.36 -7.24
C LEU A 223 -15.24 -26.97 -7.91
N LYS A 224 -15.99 -26.18 -8.68
CA LYS A 224 -17.20 -26.63 -9.40
C LYS A 224 -16.92 -27.10 -10.82
N ALA A 225 -15.65 -27.15 -11.22
CA ALA A 225 -15.23 -27.53 -12.56
C ALA A 225 -15.79 -28.90 -12.96
N ARG A 226 -16.53 -28.93 -14.08
CA ARG A 226 -17.01 -30.17 -14.71
C ARG A 226 -16.32 -30.35 -16.06
N PRO A 227 -15.93 -31.57 -16.45
CA PRO A 227 -15.12 -31.83 -17.65
C PRO A 227 -15.75 -31.44 -19.01
N ASN A 228 -16.95 -30.84 -19.04
CA ASN A 228 -17.67 -30.52 -20.29
C ASN A 228 -18.53 -29.24 -20.22
N GLU A 229 -18.35 -28.39 -19.21
CA GLU A 229 -19.04 -27.09 -19.10
C GLU A 229 -17.99 -25.98 -19.04
N ALA A 230 -18.05 -25.03 -19.98
CA ALA A 230 -17.18 -23.85 -19.97
C ALA A 230 -17.52 -22.95 -18.77
N ARG A 231 -16.51 -22.56 -18.00
CA ARG A 231 -16.68 -21.73 -16.79
C ARG A 231 -16.94 -20.27 -17.15
N LEU A 232 -17.65 -19.54 -16.29
CA LEU A 232 -17.87 -18.10 -16.49
C LEU A 232 -16.55 -17.32 -16.48
N SER A 233 -15.63 -17.70 -15.61
CA SER A 233 -14.26 -17.18 -15.50
C SER A 233 -13.34 -17.62 -16.64
N GLU A 234 -13.63 -18.73 -17.32
CA GLU A 234 -12.95 -19.09 -18.57
C GLU A 234 -13.48 -18.30 -19.76
N THR A 235 -14.78 -17.99 -19.75
CA THR A 235 -15.44 -17.31 -20.89
C THR A 235 -15.31 -15.79 -20.80
N TYR A 236 -15.33 -15.22 -19.58
CA TYR A 236 -15.24 -13.79 -19.28
C TYR A 236 -14.23 -13.50 -18.15
N PRO A 237 -12.94 -13.84 -18.31
CA PRO A 237 -11.93 -13.66 -17.27
C PRO A 237 -11.75 -12.21 -16.81
N TRP A 238 -12.11 -11.22 -17.63
CA TRP A 238 -12.03 -9.79 -17.28
C TRP A 238 -13.13 -9.30 -16.34
N VAL A 239 -14.23 -10.03 -16.17
CA VAL A 239 -15.31 -9.66 -15.23
C VAL A 239 -14.92 -10.00 -13.78
N VAL A 240 -13.96 -10.89 -13.63
CA VAL A 240 -13.46 -11.41 -12.35
C VAL A 240 -12.13 -10.78 -11.93
N ALA A 241 -11.55 -9.96 -12.80
CA ALA A 241 -10.29 -9.25 -12.57
C ALA A 241 -10.54 -7.89 -11.91
#